data_AF-A0A9D8N073-F1
#
_entry.id   AF-A0A9D8N073-F1
#
_cell.length_a   1.000
_cell.length_b   1.000
_cell.length_c   1.000
_cell.angle_alpha   90.00
_cell.angle_beta   90.00
_cell.angle_gamma   90.00
#
_symmetry.space_group_name_H-M   'P 1'
#
loop_
_entity.id
_entity.type
_entity.pdbx_description
1 polymer ?
#
loop_
_entity_poly.entity_id
_entity_poly.type
_entity_poly.pdbx_seq_one_letter_code
_entity_poly.pdbx_strand_id
1 'polypeptide(L)'
;MSERKTEELFLSEAKCAIGRNSFGHVYAQGDVRNIAAIAALLRQAGGKPKDCTLDDYTSGGTGKGQPEFILTFDNDAELLIVVECKALTNKHKSDDLSHPKDYAVDGALYYAKFLKQQYNVVAVAVSGTKKDNMRVSTYYWQRGFDRPQELSRVNIILEPDNYQKYLRGEQITIAYSVEEIRATAVDMSNKLRVAKVTANDKPIFIAGILIALQNEDFSREYSSASSLHSLTNRLHDAIS
;
A
#
# COMPACT_ATOMS: atom_id res chain seq x y z
N MET A 1 13.91 -17.65 -4.57
CA MET A 1 12.69 -17.40 -5.39
C MET A 1 12.80 -16.01 -5.97
N SER A 2 12.50 -15.84 -7.26
CA SER A 2 12.58 -14.53 -7.92
C SER A 2 11.41 -13.63 -7.48
N GLU A 3 11.69 -12.34 -7.29
CA GLU A 3 10.70 -11.28 -6.99
C GLU A 3 9.69 -11.07 -8.14
N ARG A 4 10.00 -11.57 -9.34
CA ARG A 4 9.17 -11.50 -10.55
C ARG A 4 7.71 -11.94 -10.37
N LYS A 5 7.44 -12.96 -9.56
CA LYS A 5 6.05 -13.39 -9.27
C LYS A 5 5.29 -12.35 -8.46
N THR A 6 5.98 -11.65 -7.55
CA THR A 6 5.39 -10.57 -6.76
C THR A 6 5.15 -9.34 -7.64
N GLU A 7 6.06 -9.05 -8.56
CA GLU A 7 5.89 -8.01 -9.58
C GLU A 7 4.69 -8.27 -10.51
N GLU A 8 4.57 -9.49 -11.04
CA GLU A 8 3.42 -9.90 -11.86
C GLU A 8 2.10 -9.81 -11.09
N LEU A 9 2.11 -10.22 -9.81
CA LEU A 9 0.96 -10.09 -8.93
C LEU A 9 0.58 -8.62 -8.71
N PHE A 10 1.57 -7.73 -8.54
CA PHE A 10 1.31 -6.30 -8.42
C PHE A 10 0.62 -5.73 -9.66
N LEU A 11 1.17 -5.97 -10.85
CA LEU A 11 0.58 -5.48 -12.10
C LEU A 11 -0.85 -6.00 -12.32
N SER A 12 -1.08 -7.27 -11.99
CA SER A 12 -2.40 -7.91 -12.08
C SER A 12 -3.42 -7.26 -11.14
N GLU A 13 -3.08 -7.08 -9.85
CA GLU A 13 -4.02 -6.51 -8.87
C GLU A 13 -4.20 -4.99 -9.05
N ALA A 14 -3.16 -4.27 -9.48
CA ALA A 14 -3.23 -2.86 -9.84
C ALA A 14 -3.93 -2.61 -11.19
N LYS A 15 -4.22 -3.67 -11.94
CA LYS A 15 -4.83 -3.65 -13.29
C LYS A 15 -4.11 -2.71 -14.25
N CYS A 16 -2.79 -2.76 -14.24
CA CYS A 16 -1.95 -1.96 -15.11
C CYS A 16 -0.91 -2.82 -15.84
N ALA A 17 -0.37 -2.29 -16.92
CA ALA A 17 0.71 -2.91 -17.67
C ALA A 17 1.94 -2.00 -17.68
N ILE A 18 3.14 -2.57 -17.84
CA ILE A 18 4.35 -1.77 -18.09
C ILE A 18 4.14 -0.94 -19.37
N GLY A 19 4.48 0.34 -19.32
CA GLY A 19 4.27 1.29 -20.41
C GLY A 19 3.06 2.20 -20.20
N ARG A 20 2.41 2.57 -21.31
CA ARG A 20 1.30 3.53 -21.33
C ARG A 20 0.01 2.88 -20.81
N ASN A 21 -0.66 3.56 -19.87
CA ASN A 21 -1.97 3.19 -19.32
C ASN A 21 -2.93 4.39 -19.42
N SER A 22 -4.20 4.20 -19.07
CA SER A 22 -5.21 5.28 -19.09
C SER A 22 -4.93 6.41 -18.10
N PHE A 23 -4.31 6.12 -16.95
CA PHE A 23 -3.99 7.09 -15.91
C PHE A 23 -2.67 7.84 -16.17
N GLY A 24 -1.77 7.25 -16.97
CA GLY A 24 -0.39 7.70 -17.08
C GLY A 24 0.56 6.62 -17.60
N HIS A 25 1.69 6.41 -16.92
CA HIS A 25 2.74 5.49 -17.39
C HIS A 25 3.34 4.68 -16.23
N VAL A 26 3.58 3.38 -16.46
CA VAL A 26 4.28 2.46 -15.55
C VAL A 26 5.67 2.18 -16.11
N TYR A 27 6.70 2.65 -15.43
CA TYR A 27 8.10 2.38 -15.77
C TYR A 27 8.59 1.19 -14.97
N ALA A 28 9.10 0.16 -15.65
CA ALA A 28 9.79 -0.93 -15.00
C ALA A 28 11.25 -0.56 -14.68
N GLN A 29 11.88 -1.35 -13.81
CA GLN A 29 13.29 -1.22 -13.49
C GLN A 29 14.14 -1.13 -14.77
N GLY A 30 14.89 -0.04 -14.93
CA GLY A 30 15.75 0.23 -16.09
C GLY A 30 15.19 1.26 -17.09
N ASP A 31 13.85 1.35 -17.23
CA ASP A 31 13.19 2.23 -18.22
C ASP A 31 13.03 3.67 -17.72
N VAL A 32 13.18 3.88 -16.41
CA VAL A 32 13.05 5.19 -15.73
C VAL A 32 14.09 6.21 -16.23
N ARG A 33 15.16 5.76 -16.92
CA ARG A 33 16.20 6.62 -17.48
C ARG A 33 15.68 7.65 -18.49
N ASN A 34 14.49 7.44 -19.03
CA ASN A 34 13.87 8.33 -20.01
C ASN A 34 13.21 9.57 -19.39
N ILE A 35 13.10 9.67 -18.07
CA ILE A 35 12.66 10.88 -17.37
C ILE A 35 13.84 11.49 -16.63
N ALA A 36 14.42 12.56 -17.19
CA ALA A 36 15.68 13.14 -16.72
C ALA A 36 15.65 13.52 -15.21
N ALA A 37 14.56 14.12 -14.74
CA ALA A 37 14.43 14.54 -13.34
C ALA A 37 14.40 13.35 -12.38
N ILE A 38 13.55 12.35 -12.64
CA ILE A 38 13.45 11.12 -11.83
C ILE A 38 14.78 10.35 -11.87
N ALA A 39 15.37 10.21 -13.06
CA ALA A 39 16.66 9.53 -13.24
C ALA A 39 17.80 10.20 -12.46
N ALA A 40 17.81 11.53 -12.36
CA ALA A 40 18.79 12.27 -11.56
C ALA A 40 18.65 11.98 -10.06
N LEU A 41 17.41 11.98 -9.53
CA LEU A 41 17.14 11.66 -8.12
C LEU A 41 17.49 10.21 -7.79
N LEU A 42 17.15 9.26 -8.67
CA LEU A 42 17.52 7.85 -8.48
C LEU A 42 19.03 7.62 -8.61
N ARG A 43 19.73 8.42 -9.43
CA ARG A 43 21.20 8.39 -9.50
C ARG A 43 21.84 8.87 -8.19
N GLN A 44 21.23 9.86 -7.53
CA GLN A 44 21.66 10.29 -6.20
C GLN A 44 21.43 9.19 -5.16
N ALA A 45 20.29 8.48 -5.25
CA ALA A 45 20.03 7.32 -4.40
C ALA A 45 21.05 6.20 -4.63
N GLY A 46 21.40 5.90 -5.88
CA GLY A 46 22.25 4.75 -6.19
C GLY A 46 21.60 3.42 -5.81
N GLY A 47 22.41 2.39 -5.55
CA GLY A 47 21.90 1.08 -5.14
C GLY A 47 21.42 1.09 -3.69
N LYS A 48 20.43 0.25 -3.35
CA LYS A 48 20.00 0.06 -1.96
C LYS A 48 21.18 -0.46 -1.12
N PRO A 49 21.65 0.29 -0.11
CA PRO A 49 22.67 -0.18 0.84
C PRO A 49 22.10 -1.29 1.73
N LYS A 50 22.97 -2.02 2.42
CA LYS A 50 22.52 -3.02 3.39
C LYS A 50 21.82 -2.35 4.57
N ASP A 51 22.46 -1.32 5.13
CA ASP A 51 22.01 -0.58 6.31
C ASP A 51 21.95 0.91 5.95
N CYS A 52 20.79 1.55 6.11
CA CYS A 52 20.59 2.98 5.87
C CYS A 52 19.25 3.43 6.44
N THR A 53 19.30 4.39 7.37
CA THR A 53 18.09 4.98 7.97
C THR A 53 17.40 5.92 6.98
N LEU A 54 16.15 6.31 7.30
CA LEU A 54 15.39 7.24 6.47
C LEU A 54 16.03 8.63 6.38
N ASP A 55 16.79 9.04 7.38
CA ASP A 55 17.40 10.37 7.45
C ASP A 55 18.81 10.42 6.81
N ASP A 56 19.37 9.27 6.43
CA ASP A 56 20.68 9.17 5.80
C ASP A 56 20.60 9.27 4.27
N TYR A 57 21.13 10.35 3.71
CA TYR A 57 21.19 10.59 2.27
C TYR A 57 22.56 10.28 1.64
N THR A 58 23.49 9.73 2.43
CA THR A 58 24.90 9.57 2.06
C THR A 58 25.28 8.13 1.76
N SER A 59 24.59 7.17 2.39
CA SER A 59 24.84 5.73 2.19
C SER A 59 24.19 5.21 0.91
N GLY A 60 24.77 5.53 -0.24
CA GLY A 60 24.43 4.89 -1.52
C GLY A 60 25.24 3.62 -1.75
N GLY A 61 24.58 2.51 -2.08
CA GLY A 61 25.25 1.29 -2.53
C GLY A 61 25.90 1.47 -3.92
N THR A 62 26.89 0.65 -4.24
CA THR A 62 27.71 0.73 -5.47
C THR A 62 26.97 0.34 -6.78
N GLY A 63 25.67 0.06 -6.71
CA GLY A 63 24.83 -0.34 -7.84
C GLY A 63 24.03 0.79 -8.48
N LYS A 64 23.42 0.52 -9.64
CA LYS A 64 22.38 1.37 -10.25
C LYS A 64 20.99 0.84 -9.87
N GLY A 65 20.75 0.68 -8.57
CA GLY A 65 19.46 0.21 -8.08
C GLY A 65 18.36 1.17 -8.51
N GLN A 66 17.26 0.62 -9.00
CA GLN A 66 16.02 1.35 -9.22
C GLN A 66 14.89 0.53 -8.58
N PRO A 67 13.80 1.18 -8.15
CA PRO A 67 12.60 0.48 -7.72
C PRO A 67 12.08 -0.42 -8.83
N GLU A 68 11.32 -1.46 -8.46
CA GLU A 68 10.74 -2.39 -9.43
C GLU A 68 9.78 -1.66 -10.38
N PHE A 69 8.96 -0.73 -9.85
CA PHE A 69 8.14 0.15 -10.67
C PHE A 69 8.13 1.61 -10.20
N ILE A 70 8.01 2.53 -11.16
CA ILE A 70 7.60 3.92 -10.93
C ILE A 70 6.38 4.20 -11.79
N LEU A 71 5.33 4.74 -11.18
CA LEU A 71 4.14 5.19 -11.90
C LEU A 71 4.08 6.71 -11.89
N THR A 72 3.70 7.25 -13.03
CA THR A 72 3.45 8.68 -13.27
C THR A 72 2.02 8.87 -13.74
N PHE A 73 1.47 10.06 -13.51
CA PHE A 73 0.10 10.40 -13.87
C PHE A 73 0.06 11.54 -14.87
N ASP A 74 -0.84 11.48 -15.85
CA ASP A 74 -1.00 12.56 -16.83
C ASP A 74 -1.69 13.79 -16.24
N ASN A 75 -2.61 13.55 -15.32
CA ASN A 75 -3.42 14.57 -14.67
C ASN A 75 -2.73 15.17 -13.43
N ASP A 76 -1.60 14.62 -13.00
CA ASP A 76 -0.86 15.06 -11.82
C ASP A 76 0.64 14.77 -11.97
N ALA A 77 1.37 15.74 -12.52
CA ALA A 77 2.81 15.62 -12.73
C ALA A 77 3.63 15.72 -11.42
N GLU A 78 3.01 16.11 -10.29
CA GLU A 78 3.69 16.22 -9.01
C GLU A 78 3.65 14.93 -8.19
N LEU A 79 2.77 14.00 -8.54
CA LEU A 79 2.60 12.72 -7.84
C LEU A 79 3.33 11.57 -8.55
N LEU A 80 4.06 10.78 -7.77
CA LEU A 80 4.65 9.51 -8.19
C LEU A 80 4.19 8.37 -7.28
N ILE A 81 4.01 7.18 -7.84
CA ILE A 81 4.01 5.94 -7.05
C ILE A 81 5.34 5.24 -7.27
N VAL A 82 6.00 4.84 -6.18
CA VAL A 82 7.15 3.94 -6.21
C VAL A 82 6.75 2.60 -5.62
N VAL A 83 7.09 1.52 -6.30
CA VAL A 83 6.70 0.16 -5.91
C VAL A 83 7.94 -0.66 -5.65
N GLU A 84 7.95 -1.34 -4.50
CA GLU A 84 9.00 -2.28 -4.14
C GLU A 84 8.47 -3.66 -3.76
N CYS A 85 9.10 -4.70 -4.31
CA CYS A 85 8.61 -6.07 -4.24
C CYS A 85 9.62 -7.01 -3.54
N LYS A 86 9.13 -7.87 -2.63
CA LYS A 86 9.89 -8.98 -2.04
C LYS A 86 9.16 -10.31 -2.17
N ALA A 87 9.86 -11.37 -2.56
CA ALA A 87 9.22 -12.69 -2.72
C ALA A 87 8.71 -13.29 -1.39
N LEU A 88 9.35 -12.97 -0.26
CA LEU A 88 9.06 -13.57 1.05
C LEU A 88 8.36 -12.57 1.98
N THR A 89 7.30 -13.02 2.66
CA THR A 89 6.49 -12.18 3.56
C THR A 89 7.20 -11.78 4.85
N ASN A 90 8.20 -12.53 5.28
CA ASN A 90 9.08 -12.18 6.39
C ASN A 90 10.13 -11.11 6.00
N LYS A 91 10.19 -10.73 4.72
CA LYS A 91 10.98 -9.62 4.19
C LYS A 91 10.11 -8.41 3.84
N HIS A 92 8.98 -8.24 4.52
CA HIS A 92 8.09 -7.10 4.28
C HIS A 92 8.64 -5.79 4.83
N LYS A 93 9.01 -5.75 6.12
CA LYS A 93 9.42 -4.56 6.86
C LYS A 93 10.40 -4.97 7.96
N SER A 94 11.49 -4.23 8.13
CA SER A 94 12.38 -4.40 9.28
C SER A 94 11.84 -3.66 10.52
N ASP A 95 12.37 -3.96 11.70
CA ASP A 95 11.89 -3.35 12.94
C ASP A 95 12.22 -1.85 13.02
N ASP A 96 13.32 -1.42 12.41
CA ASP A 96 13.87 -0.06 12.49
C ASP A 96 13.79 0.74 11.18
N LEU A 97 13.24 0.15 10.11
CA LEU A 97 13.15 0.75 8.78
C LEU A 97 14.52 1.14 8.18
N SER A 98 15.60 0.44 8.56
CA SER A 98 16.95 0.76 8.09
C SER A 98 17.61 -0.29 7.20
N HIS A 99 16.85 -1.25 6.66
CA HIS A 99 17.40 -2.38 5.90
C HIS A 99 16.87 -2.43 4.46
N PRO A 100 17.08 -1.38 3.63
CA PRO A 100 16.36 -1.20 2.37
C PRO A 100 16.66 -2.25 1.32
N LYS A 101 17.85 -2.87 1.34
CA LYS A 101 18.17 -3.95 0.41
C LYS A 101 17.32 -5.21 0.65
N ASP A 102 17.02 -5.48 1.92
CA ASP A 102 16.49 -6.77 2.35
C ASP A 102 14.97 -6.76 2.53
N TYR A 103 14.34 -5.60 2.72
CA TYR A 103 12.92 -5.47 3.05
C TYR A 103 12.15 -4.56 2.09
N ALA A 104 10.90 -4.92 1.78
CA ALA A 104 10.06 -4.21 0.80
C ALA A 104 9.73 -2.77 1.22
N VAL A 105 9.26 -2.58 2.47
CA VAL A 105 8.90 -1.26 3.02
C VAL A 105 10.12 -0.36 3.07
N ASP A 106 11.20 -0.86 3.64
CA ASP A 106 12.48 -0.15 3.74
C ASP A 106 13.00 0.27 2.35
N GLY A 107 12.94 -0.63 1.37
CA GLY A 107 13.33 -0.36 -0.02
C GLY A 107 12.45 0.70 -0.68
N ALA A 108 11.12 0.62 -0.50
CA ALA A 108 10.18 1.59 -1.05
C ALA A 108 10.46 2.99 -0.49
N LEU A 109 10.62 3.09 0.84
CA LEU A 109 10.92 4.33 1.54
C LEU A 109 12.31 4.87 1.20
N TYR A 110 13.30 3.99 0.94
CA TYR A 110 14.63 4.38 0.51
C TYR A 110 14.61 5.14 -0.81
N TYR A 111 13.83 4.72 -1.81
CA TYR A 111 13.72 5.51 -3.03
C TYR A 111 12.81 6.74 -2.84
N ALA A 112 11.72 6.58 -2.08
CA ALA A 112 10.79 7.67 -1.82
C ALA A 112 11.47 8.89 -1.17
N LYS A 113 12.40 8.70 -0.22
CA LYS A 113 13.08 9.83 0.44
C LYS A 113 13.91 10.72 -0.51
N PHE A 114 14.39 10.18 -1.63
CA PHE A 114 15.07 10.97 -2.67
C PHE A 114 14.05 11.58 -3.63
N LEU A 115 13.07 10.80 -4.09
CA LEU A 115 12.03 11.26 -5.00
C LEU A 115 11.20 12.42 -4.40
N LYS A 116 10.96 12.40 -3.08
CA LYS A 116 10.20 13.44 -2.36
C LYS A 116 10.84 14.83 -2.40
N GLN A 117 12.09 14.94 -2.82
CA GLN A 117 12.74 16.24 -3.00
C GLN A 117 12.07 17.08 -4.10
N GLN A 118 11.41 16.44 -5.07
CA GLN A 118 10.72 17.13 -6.17
C GLN A 118 9.26 16.73 -6.34
N TYR A 119 8.84 15.59 -5.79
CA TYR A 119 7.51 15.01 -5.99
C TYR A 119 6.81 14.71 -4.66
N ASN A 120 5.49 14.60 -4.69
CA ASN A 120 4.74 13.83 -3.70
C ASN A 120 4.88 12.35 -4.05
N VAL A 121 5.16 11.49 -3.06
CA VAL A 121 5.47 10.09 -3.34
C VAL A 121 4.56 9.16 -2.55
N VAL A 122 3.87 8.27 -3.24
CA VAL A 122 3.21 7.11 -2.63
C VAL A 122 4.16 5.93 -2.75
N ALA A 123 4.66 5.42 -1.63
CA ALA A 123 5.53 4.25 -1.58
C ALA A 123 4.69 3.00 -1.27
N VAL A 124 4.59 2.09 -2.25
CA VAL A 124 3.85 0.83 -2.14
C VAL A 124 4.84 -0.32 -2.00
N ALA A 125 4.82 -0.98 -0.86
CA ALA A 125 5.65 -2.14 -0.60
C ALA A 125 4.80 -3.41 -0.65
N VAL A 126 5.23 -4.38 -1.44
CA VAL A 126 4.56 -5.66 -1.63
C VAL A 126 5.49 -6.79 -1.26
N SER A 127 5.02 -7.75 -0.46
CA SER A 127 5.75 -9.00 -0.26
C SER A 127 4.87 -10.24 -0.33
N GLY A 128 5.43 -11.35 -0.82
CA GLY A 128 4.71 -12.59 -1.06
C GLY A 128 4.40 -12.81 -2.54
N THR A 129 4.22 -14.07 -2.93
CA THR A 129 4.07 -14.49 -4.35
C THR A 129 2.67 -15.02 -4.69
N LYS A 130 1.74 -14.95 -3.73
CA LYS A 130 0.35 -15.40 -3.87
C LYS A 130 -0.57 -14.41 -3.19
N LYS A 131 -1.74 -14.15 -3.78
CA LYS A 131 -2.76 -13.23 -3.24
C LYS A 131 -3.08 -13.50 -1.76
N ASP A 132 -3.32 -14.78 -1.42
CA ASP A 132 -3.74 -15.19 -0.06
C ASP A 132 -2.69 -14.99 1.04
N ASN A 133 -1.42 -14.81 0.67
CA ASN A 133 -0.32 -14.62 1.62
C ASN A 133 0.52 -13.40 1.23
N MET A 134 -0.08 -12.44 0.54
CA MET A 134 0.59 -11.19 0.21
C MET A 134 0.45 -10.21 1.37
N ARG A 135 1.49 -9.41 1.60
CA ARG A 135 1.44 -8.24 2.48
C ARG A 135 1.65 -6.99 1.64
N VAL A 136 0.85 -5.97 1.91
CA VAL A 136 0.98 -4.66 1.26
C VAL A 136 1.02 -3.60 2.35
N SER A 137 1.95 -2.66 2.23
CA SER A 137 1.98 -1.45 3.04
C SER A 137 2.16 -0.25 2.13
N THR A 138 1.37 0.79 2.38
CA THR A 138 1.42 2.03 1.60
C THR A 138 1.82 3.18 2.51
N TYR A 139 2.75 4.00 2.04
CA TYR A 139 3.16 5.23 2.71
C TYR A 139 2.98 6.41 1.76
N TYR A 140 2.62 7.57 2.30
CA TYR A 140 2.63 8.82 1.58
C TYR A 140 3.72 9.73 2.13
N TRP A 141 4.59 10.20 1.25
CA TRP A 141 5.65 11.15 1.58
C TRP A 141 5.42 12.42 0.78
N GLN A 142 4.83 13.41 1.46
CA GLN A 142 4.58 14.70 0.87
C GLN A 142 5.89 15.46 0.62
N ARG A 143 5.97 16.17 -0.50
CA ARG A 143 7.11 17.04 -0.81
C ARG A 143 7.30 18.07 0.29
N GLY A 144 8.54 18.21 0.76
CA GLY A 144 8.90 19.15 1.84
C GLY A 144 8.68 18.62 3.26
N PHE A 145 8.13 17.42 3.44
CA PHE A 145 7.98 16.80 4.77
C PHE A 145 9.17 15.89 5.10
N ASP A 146 9.53 15.83 6.37
CA ASP A 146 10.69 15.06 6.85
C ASP A 146 10.38 13.57 7.05
N ARG A 147 9.12 13.24 7.36
CA ARG A 147 8.70 11.85 7.63
C ARG A 147 7.58 11.43 6.69
N PRO A 148 7.56 10.16 6.25
CA PRO A 148 6.41 9.58 5.57
C PRO A 148 5.28 9.30 6.56
N GLN A 149 4.04 9.37 6.07
CA GLN A 149 2.85 8.91 6.77
C GLN A 149 2.45 7.52 6.27
N GLU A 150 2.26 6.55 7.17
CA GLU A 150 1.67 5.26 6.79
C GLU A 150 0.18 5.41 6.49
N LEU A 151 -0.25 4.96 5.32
CA LEU A 151 -1.65 4.87 4.94
C LEU A 151 -2.19 3.52 5.40
N SER A 152 -2.38 3.36 6.71
CA SER A 152 -2.72 2.09 7.36
C SER A 152 -4.00 1.41 6.82
N ARG A 153 -4.93 2.19 6.25
CA ARG A 153 -6.16 1.70 5.62
C ARG A 153 -5.94 1.17 4.19
N VAL A 154 -4.78 1.45 3.59
CA VAL A 154 -4.40 1.03 2.23
C VAL A 154 -3.38 -0.12 2.35
N ASN A 155 -3.88 -1.26 2.80
CA ASN A 155 -3.14 -2.51 2.99
C ASN A 155 -3.40 -3.55 1.88
N ILE A 156 -3.93 -3.09 0.76
CA ILE A 156 -4.14 -3.85 -0.48
C ILE A 156 -3.53 -3.05 -1.65
N ILE A 157 -3.33 -3.73 -2.77
CA ILE A 157 -2.94 -3.07 -4.02
C ILE A 157 -4.18 -2.39 -4.59
N LEU A 158 -4.08 -1.10 -4.85
CA LEU A 158 -5.15 -0.34 -5.50
C LEU A 158 -4.82 -0.11 -6.98
N GLU A 159 -5.85 0.07 -7.78
CA GLU A 159 -5.69 0.69 -9.09
C GLU A 159 -5.07 2.10 -8.94
N PRO A 160 -4.15 2.53 -9.82
CA PRO A 160 -3.40 3.77 -9.66
C PRO A 160 -4.24 5.03 -9.38
N ASP A 161 -5.36 5.21 -10.08
CA ASP A 161 -6.28 6.34 -9.87
C ASP A 161 -6.89 6.37 -8.45
N ASN A 162 -7.06 5.21 -7.81
CA ASN A 162 -7.61 5.14 -6.46
C ASN A 162 -6.63 5.67 -5.40
N TYR A 163 -5.32 5.65 -5.64
CA TYR A 163 -4.38 6.34 -4.75
C TYR A 163 -4.61 7.86 -4.78
N GLN A 164 -4.84 8.45 -5.96
CA GLN A 164 -5.16 9.87 -6.09
C GLN A 164 -6.48 10.23 -5.39
N LYS A 165 -7.52 9.42 -5.57
CA LYS A 165 -8.82 9.59 -4.89
C LYS A 165 -8.64 9.54 -3.37
N TYR A 166 -7.92 8.53 -2.88
CA TYR A 166 -7.66 8.36 -1.45
C TYR A 166 -6.97 9.59 -0.85
N LEU A 167 -5.94 10.13 -1.52
CA LEU A 167 -5.21 11.32 -1.05
C LEU A 167 -6.08 12.58 -1.03
N ARG A 168 -7.12 12.66 -1.86
CA ARG A 168 -8.11 13.76 -1.85
C ARG A 168 -9.26 13.55 -0.86
N GLY A 169 -9.26 12.44 -0.12
CA GLY A 169 -10.37 12.08 0.78
C GLY A 169 -11.62 11.61 0.05
N GLU A 170 -11.51 11.27 -1.24
CA GLU A 170 -12.62 10.75 -2.03
C GLU A 170 -12.84 9.25 -1.75
N GLN A 171 -14.07 8.77 -1.95
CA GLN A 171 -14.32 7.33 -1.90
C GLN A 171 -13.54 6.61 -3.01
N ILE A 172 -12.73 5.64 -2.60
CA ILE A 172 -12.04 4.74 -3.52
C ILE A 172 -13.02 3.72 -4.11
N THR A 173 -12.88 3.45 -5.39
CA THR A 173 -13.71 2.47 -6.08
C THR A 173 -12.90 1.18 -6.23
N ILE A 174 -13.02 0.26 -5.28
CA ILE A 174 -12.42 -1.06 -5.41
C ILE A 174 -13.40 -1.92 -6.22
N ALA A 175 -13.03 -2.26 -7.44
CA ALA A 175 -13.80 -3.21 -8.23
C ALA A 175 -13.60 -4.62 -7.65
N TYR A 176 -14.38 -4.95 -6.63
CA TYR A 176 -14.56 -6.32 -6.18
C TYR A 176 -15.28 -7.11 -7.27
N SER A 177 -14.77 -8.30 -7.59
CA SER A 177 -15.56 -9.25 -8.36
C SER A 177 -16.78 -9.71 -7.57
N VAL A 178 -17.87 -10.07 -8.27
CA VAL A 178 -19.05 -10.66 -7.63
C VAL A 178 -18.66 -11.92 -6.84
N GLU A 179 -17.69 -12.67 -7.36
CA GLU A 179 -17.09 -13.84 -6.73
C GLU A 179 -16.41 -13.50 -5.40
N GLU A 180 -15.62 -12.43 -5.31
CA GLU A 180 -14.97 -11.98 -4.06
C GLU A 180 -15.99 -11.49 -3.02
N ILE A 181 -17.03 -10.77 -3.45
CA ILE A 181 -18.13 -10.36 -2.57
C ILE A 181 -18.82 -11.60 -2.01
N ARG A 182 -19.15 -12.58 -2.87
CA ARG A 182 -19.76 -13.85 -2.45
C ARG A 182 -18.86 -14.62 -1.49
N ALA A 183 -17.57 -14.73 -1.78
CA ALA A 183 -16.62 -15.43 -0.93
C ALA A 183 -16.54 -14.77 0.46
N THR A 184 -16.49 -13.44 0.51
CA THR A 184 -16.48 -12.67 1.77
C THR A 184 -17.78 -12.86 2.56
N ALA A 185 -18.94 -12.82 1.89
CA ALA A 185 -20.23 -13.05 2.52
C ALA A 185 -20.35 -14.48 3.11
N VAL A 186 -19.84 -15.49 2.40
CA VAL A 186 -19.79 -16.88 2.88
C VAL A 186 -18.88 -17.00 4.09
N ASP A 187 -17.67 -16.43 4.05
CA ASP A 187 -16.74 -16.42 5.18
C ASP A 187 -17.34 -15.75 6.42
N MET A 188 -17.93 -14.56 6.27
CA MET A 188 -18.65 -13.87 7.34
C MET A 188 -19.77 -14.73 7.92
N SER A 189 -20.60 -15.34 7.08
CA SER A 189 -21.70 -16.19 7.53
C SER A 189 -21.22 -17.41 8.32
N ASN A 190 -20.08 -17.99 7.94
CA ASN A 190 -19.44 -19.10 8.64
C ASN A 190 -18.87 -18.67 9.99
N LYS A 191 -18.16 -17.53 10.05
CA LYS A 191 -17.66 -16.96 11.33
C LYS A 191 -18.80 -16.70 12.31
N LEU A 192 -19.91 -16.12 11.84
CA LEU A 192 -21.10 -15.87 12.67
C LEU A 192 -21.80 -17.16 13.11
N ARG A 193 -21.75 -18.22 12.28
CA ARG A 193 -22.27 -19.54 12.67
C ARG A 193 -21.46 -20.14 13.82
N VAL A 194 -20.14 -20.04 13.78
CA VAL A 194 -19.25 -20.47 14.90
C VAL A 194 -19.56 -19.69 16.17
N ALA A 195 -19.84 -18.38 16.04
CA ALA A 195 -20.25 -17.52 17.14
C ALA A 195 -21.71 -17.72 17.61
N LYS A 196 -22.44 -18.71 17.07
CA LYS A 196 -23.84 -19.05 17.41
C LYS A 196 -24.85 -17.91 17.17
N VAL A 197 -24.56 -16.98 16.27
CA VAL A 197 -25.53 -15.94 15.85
C VAL A 197 -26.62 -16.60 15.00
N THR A 198 -27.89 -16.32 15.33
CA THR A 198 -29.04 -16.94 14.64
C THR A 198 -29.13 -16.44 13.19
N ALA A 199 -29.75 -17.23 12.31
CA ALA A 199 -29.90 -16.85 10.90
C ALA A 199 -30.63 -15.50 10.72
N ASN A 200 -31.57 -15.18 11.61
CA ASN A 200 -32.33 -13.93 11.58
C ASN A 200 -31.52 -12.73 12.08
N ASP A 201 -30.57 -12.95 13.00
CA ASP A 201 -29.75 -11.87 13.57
C ASP A 201 -28.52 -11.54 12.73
N LYS A 202 -28.06 -12.47 11.88
CA LYS A 202 -26.87 -12.27 11.03
C LYS A 202 -26.95 -11.00 10.16
N PRO A 203 -28.05 -10.72 9.43
CA PRO A 203 -28.15 -9.50 8.63
C PRO A 203 -28.07 -8.25 9.49
N ILE A 204 -28.73 -8.25 10.65
CA ILE A 204 -28.73 -7.11 11.59
C ILE A 204 -27.33 -6.85 12.12
N PHE A 205 -26.63 -7.91 12.53
CA PHE A 205 -25.26 -7.81 13.04
C PHE A 205 -24.30 -7.25 11.98
N ILE A 206 -24.37 -7.76 10.75
CA ILE A 206 -23.55 -7.27 9.62
C ILE A 206 -23.90 -5.82 9.31
N ALA A 207 -25.20 -5.48 9.25
CA ALA A 207 -25.64 -4.11 8.98
C ALA A 207 -25.13 -3.13 10.05
N GLY A 208 -25.20 -3.49 11.33
CA GLY A 208 -24.66 -2.67 12.42
C GLY A 208 -23.16 -2.41 12.26
N ILE A 209 -22.36 -3.43 11.92
CA ILE A 209 -20.92 -3.25 11.64
C ILE A 209 -20.70 -2.34 10.44
N LEU A 210 -21.45 -2.53 9.35
CA LEU A 210 -21.30 -1.71 8.14
C LEU A 210 -21.67 -0.25 8.39
N ILE A 211 -22.70 0.02 9.20
CA ILE A 211 -23.09 1.38 9.62
C ILE A 211 -21.99 1.98 10.50
N ALA A 212 -21.50 1.25 11.50
CA ALA A 212 -20.41 1.71 12.36
C ALA A 212 -19.16 2.07 11.54
N LEU A 213 -18.82 1.26 10.52
CA LEU A 213 -17.66 1.50 9.65
C LEU A 213 -17.80 2.73 8.73
N GLN A 214 -19.02 3.27 8.55
CA GLN A 214 -19.23 4.55 7.87
C GLN A 214 -18.89 5.75 8.76
N ASN A 215 -18.89 5.60 10.09
CA ASN A 215 -18.42 6.62 11.00
C ASN A 215 -16.88 6.72 10.93
N GLU A 216 -16.35 7.90 10.60
CA GLU A 216 -14.91 8.10 10.37
C GLU A 216 -14.04 7.83 11.60
N ASP A 217 -14.52 8.15 12.80
CA ASP A 217 -13.79 7.93 14.04
C ASP A 217 -13.72 6.45 14.37
N PHE A 218 -14.86 5.76 14.29
CA PHE A 218 -14.91 4.31 14.48
C PHE A 218 -14.03 3.58 13.48
N SER A 219 -14.17 3.90 12.19
CA SER A 219 -13.41 3.29 11.09
C SER A 219 -11.90 3.45 11.24
N ARG A 220 -11.44 4.55 11.87
CA ARG A 220 -10.01 4.80 12.15
C ARG A 220 -9.53 4.06 13.38
N GLU A 221 -10.34 3.98 14.44
CA GLU A 221 -9.83 3.61 15.76
C GLU A 221 -10.19 2.19 16.21
N TYR A 222 -11.15 1.51 15.58
CA TYR A 222 -11.63 0.19 16.03
C TYR A 222 -10.51 -0.86 16.18
N SER A 223 -9.49 -0.82 15.30
CA SER A 223 -8.37 -1.75 15.29
C SER A 223 -7.39 -1.54 16.46
N SER A 224 -7.44 -0.37 17.09
CA SER A 224 -6.61 -0.01 18.26
C SER A 224 -7.26 -0.36 19.60
N ALA A 225 -8.47 -0.94 19.59
CA ALA A 225 -9.20 -1.25 20.81
C ALA A 225 -8.43 -2.26 21.68
N SER A 226 -8.09 -1.84 22.90
CA SER A 226 -7.31 -2.63 23.86
C SER A 226 -8.12 -3.68 24.62
N SER A 227 -9.45 -3.66 24.49
CA SER A 227 -10.35 -4.61 25.13
C SER A 227 -11.67 -4.75 24.35
N LEU A 228 -12.36 -5.86 24.56
CA LEU A 228 -13.69 -6.10 23.98
C LEU A 228 -14.69 -5.01 24.39
N HIS A 229 -14.66 -4.58 25.65
CA HIS A 229 -15.57 -3.53 26.14
C HIS A 229 -15.36 -2.19 25.42
N SER A 230 -14.10 -1.79 25.22
CA SER A 230 -13.76 -0.58 24.46
C SER A 230 -14.25 -0.65 23.02
N LEU A 231 -14.07 -1.80 22.34
CA LEU A 231 -14.55 -2.00 20.99
C LEU A 231 -16.09 -1.92 20.91
N THR A 232 -16.79 -2.56 21.84
CA THR A 232 -18.25 -2.57 21.87
C THR A 232 -18.83 -1.18 22.12
N ASN A 233 -18.26 -0.38 23.03
CA ASN A 233 -18.72 0.98 23.27
C ASN A 233 -18.53 1.86 22.02
N ARG A 234 -17.34 1.80 21.42
CA ARG A 234 -17.06 2.52 20.16
C ARG A 234 -18.05 2.13 19.06
N LEU A 235 -18.40 0.85 18.96
CA LEU A 235 -19.35 0.35 17.98
C LEU A 235 -20.77 0.89 18.25
N HIS A 236 -21.20 0.93 19.52
CA HIS A 236 -22.48 1.53 19.88
C HIS A 236 -22.53 3.03 19.59
N ASP A 237 -21.48 3.77 19.95
CA ASP A 237 -21.38 5.21 19.71
C ASP A 237 -21.41 5.55 18.21
N ALA A 238 -20.88 4.66 17.37
CA ALA A 238 -20.83 4.84 15.92
C ALA A 238 -22.17 4.57 15.20
N ILE A 239 -23.06 3.78 15.82
CA ILE A 239 -24.36 3.39 15.24
C ILE A 239 -25.50 4.28 15.79
N SER A 240 -25.29 4.92 16.94
CA SER A 240 -26.28 5.78 17.62
C SER A 240 -26.33 7.18 17.04
#